data_AF-A0A8J7Q5C1-F1
#
_entry.id   AF-A0A8J7Q5C1-F1
#
_cell.length_a   1.000
_cell.length_b   1.000
_cell.length_c   1.000
_cell.angle_alpha   90.00
_cell.angle_beta   90.00
_cell.angle_gamma   90.00
#
_symmetry.space_group_name_H-M   'P 1'
#
loop_
_entity.id
_entity.type
_entity.pdbx_description
1 polymer ?
#
loop_
_entity_poly.entity_id
_entity_poly.type
_entity_poly.pdbx_seq_one_letter_code
_entity_poly.pdbx_strand_id
1 'polypeptide(L)'
;MTLAFLIAAVLIGADEPKNPLFATVDLDRGETVQVRLPGGGRATVKLLEIKETRDSRREAPRRAEVTVEISGRTATLTSGNDRLPAR
;
A
#
# COMPACT_ATOMS: atom_id res chain seq x y z
N MET A 1 -46.97 -17.88 32.36
CA MET A 1 -46.31 -18.33 31.12
C MET A 1 -46.68 -17.32 30.05
N THR A 2 -45.80 -16.49 29.49
CA THR A 2 -44.36 -16.66 29.24
C THR A 2 -43.70 -15.28 29.18
N LEU A 3 -42.48 -15.22 29.71
CA LEU A 3 -41.67 -14.06 30.06
C LEU A 3 -41.01 -13.44 28.81
N ALA A 4 -41.21 -12.14 28.55
CA ALA A 4 -40.51 -11.41 27.50
C ALA A 4 -39.12 -10.99 27.99
N PHE A 5 -38.07 -11.58 27.41
CA PHE A 5 -36.68 -11.25 27.70
C PHE A 5 -36.29 -9.94 26.99
N LEU A 6 -36.08 -8.87 27.75
CA LEU A 6 -35.31 -7.70 27.36
C LEU A 6 -33.83 -8.04 27.54
N ILE A 7 -33.09 -8.28 26.44
CA ILE A 7 -31.64 -8.43 26.49
C ILE A 7 -31.02 -7.03 26.54
N ALA A 8 -30.31 -6.77 27.64
CA ALA A 8 -29.59 -5.54 27.93
C ALA A 8 -28.53 -5.25 26.85
N ALA A 9 -28.43 -3.97 26.47
CA ALA A 9 -27.45 -3.47 25.52
C ALA A 9 -26.02 -3.76 25.99
N VAL A 10 -25.27 -4.42 25.13
CA VAL A 10 -23.83 -4.66 25.29
C VAL A 10 -23.10 -3.38 24.89
N LEU A 11 -22.73 -2.54 25.86
CA LEU A 11 -21.67 -1.54 25.68
C LEU A 11 -20.31 -2.25 25.79
N ILE A 12 -19.89 -2.91 24.71
CA ILE A 12 -18.47 -3.18 24.50
C ILE A 12 -17.92 -1.92 23.84
N GLY A 13 -16.96 -1.26 24.49
CA GLY A 13 -16.21 -0.16 23.90
C GLY A 13 -15.55 -0.63 22.62
N ALA A 14 -16.19 -0.36 21.48
CA ALA A 14 -15.60 -0.58 20.17
C ALA A 14 -14.55 0.52 19.97
N ASP A 15 -13.29 0.12 19.76
CA ASP A 15 -12.28 1.03 19.21
C ASP A 15 -12.87 1.55 17.89
N GLU A 16 -13.06 2.88 17.77
CA GLU A 16 -13.59 3.46 16.55
C GLU A 16 -12.68 3.03 15.38
N PRO A 17 -13.24 2.61 14.23
CA PRO A 17 -12.43 2.20 13.10
C PRO A 17 -11.53 3.36 12.69
N LYS A 18 -10.23 3.24 13.00
CA LYS A 18 -9.23 4.25 12.67
C LYS A 18 -9.12 4.31 11.15
N ASN A 19 -9.31 5.50 10.59
CA ASN A 19 -9.03 5.70 9.17
C ASN A 19 -7.56 5.37 8.89
N PRO A 20 -7.27 4.58 7.84
CA PRO A 20 -5.90 4.23 7.50
C PRO A 20 -5.11 5.50 7.17
N LEU A 21 -3.84 5.55 7.55
CA LEU A 21 -2.96 6.70 7.26
C LEU A 21 -2.48 6.75 5.81
N PHE A 22 -2.58 5.63 5.09
CA PHE A 22 -2.12 5.47 3.72
C PHE A 22 -3.21 4.85 2.85
N ALA A 23 -3.16 5.12 1.55
CA ALA A 23 -3.92 4.39 0.55
C ALA A 23 -2.96 3.48 -0.22
N THR A 24 -3.41 2.25 -0.51
CA THR A 24 -2.67 1.26 -1.28
C THR A 24 -3.40 0.98 -2.57
N VAL A 25 -2.65 0.79 -3.66
CA VAL A 25 -3.18 0.40 -4.97
C VAL A 25 -2.18 -0.55 -5.62
N ASP A 26 -2.68 -1.59 -6.24
CA ASP A 26 -1.91 -2.48 -7.11
C ASP A 26 -2.05 -1.99 -8.55
N LEU A 27 -0.95 -1.98 -9.30
CA LEU A 27 -0.90 -1.47 -10.66
C LEU A 27 -0.07 -2.39 -11.55
N ASP A 28 -0.55 -2.63 -12.77
CA ASP A 28 0.24 -3.15 -13.86
C ASP A 28 1.11 -2.06 -14.51
N ARG A 29 2.19 -2.46 -15.19
CA ARG A 29 3.05 -1.50 -15.90
C ARG A 29 2.25 -0.76 -16.97
N GLY A 30 2.27 0.57 -16.90
CA GLY A 30 1.52 1.47 -17.77
C GLY A 30 0.13 1.83 -17.23
N GLU A 31 -0.36 1.13 -16.21
CA GLU A 31 -1.67 1.38 -15.62
C GLU A 31 -1.70 2.71 -14.87
N THR A 32 -2.85 3.39 -14.94
CA THR A 32 -3.13 4.65 -14.25
C THR A 32 -4.41 4.50 -13.43
N VAL A 33 -4.35 4.82 -12.14
CA VAL A 33 -5.50 4.78 -11.23
C VAL A 33 -5.60 6.08 -10.42
N GLN A 34 -6.83 6.53 -10.18
CA GLN A 34 -7.11 7.58 -9.21
C GLN A 34 -7.37 6.98 -7.84
N VAL A 35 -6.55 7.34 -6.86
CA VAL A 35 -6.60 6.82 -5.48
C VAL A 35 -7.19 7.88 -4.56
N ARG A 36 -8.08 7.48 -3.64
CA ARG A 36 -8.61 8.36 -2.60
C ARG A 36 -7.68 8.34 -1.40
N LEU A 37 -7.16 9.51 -1.03
CA LEU A 37 -6.26 9.65 0.10
C LEU A 37 -7.04 9.76 1.42
N PRO A 38 -6.48 9.27 2.53
CA PRO A 38 -6.95 9.59 3.86
C PRO A 38 -6.99 11.11 4.05
N GLY A 39 -8.15 11.66 4.42
CA GLY A 39 -8.38 13.11 4.45
C GLY A 39 -9.18 13.65 3.26
N GLY A 40 -9.57 12.79 2.30
CA GLY A 40 -10.56 13.12 1.26
C GLY A 40 -9.99 13.63 -0.05
N GLY A 41 -8.68 13.89 -0.12
CA GLY A 41 -7.97 14.21 -1.36
C GLY A 41 -7.95 13.06 -2.35
N ARG A 42 -7.54 13.36 -3.59
CA ARG A 42 -7.32 12.35 -4.64
C ARG A 42 -5.94 12.54 -5.26
N ALA A 43 -5.32 11.43 -5.64
CA ALA A 43 -4.07 11.42 -6.40
C ALA A 43 -4.24 10.53 -7.63
N THR A 44 -3.74 10.98 -8.78
CA THR A 44 -3.61 10.12 -9.96
C THR A 44 -2.23 9.49 -9.92
N VAL A 45 -2.17 8.17 -9.91
CA VAL A 45 -0.93 7.40 -9.86
C VAL A 45 -0.80 6.59 -11.13
N LYS A 46 0.36 6.66 -11.78
CA LYS A 46 0.70 5.83 -12.94
C LYS A 46 1.99 5.08 -12.66
N LEU A 47 1.99 3.78 -12.94
CA LEU A 47 3.20 2.99 -12.94
C LEU A 47 3.89 3.09 -14.31
N LEU A 48 5.04 3.77 -14.37
CA LEU A 48 5.74 4.02 -15.63
C LEU A 48 6.67 2.86 -15.98
N GLU A 49 7.51 2.45 -15.03
CA GLU A 49 8.58 1.48 -15.30
C GLU A 49 8.88 0.65 -14.06
N ILE A 50 9.28 -0.60 -14.29
CA ILE A 50 9.85 -1.49 -13.26
C ILE A 50 11.18 -2.00 -13.79
N LYS A 51 12.26 -1.71 -13.07
CA LYS A 51 13.59 -2.24 -13.34
C LYS A 51 14.02 -3.15 -12.20
N GLU A 52 14.37 -4.39 -12.52
CA GLU A 52 14.86 -5.35 -11.56
C GLU A 52 16.31 -5.74 -11.88
N THR A 53 17.18 -5.68 -10.89
CA THR A 53 18.54 -6.24 -10.96
C THR A 53 18.56 -7.57 -10.22
N ARG A 54 18.99 -8.63 -10.91
CA ARG A 54 19.14 -9.98 -10.38
C ARG A 54 20.60 -10.39 -10.30
N ASP A 55 20.95 -11.26 -9.34
CA ASP A 55 22.33 -11.79 -9.30
C ASP A 55 22.57 -12.88 -10.35
N SER A 56 23.82 -13.03 -10.79
CA SER A 56 24.19 -13.94 -11.87
C SER A 56 24.24 -15.42 -11.50
N ARG A 57 24.17 -15.77 -10.21
CA ARG A 57 24.31 -17.16 -9.75
C ARG A 57 22.97 -17.85 -9.52
N ARG A 58 22.03 -17.11 -8.94
CA ARG A 58 20.73 -17.62 -8.49
C ARG A 58 19.55 -16.85 -9.09
N GLU A 59 19.83 -15.84 -9.92
CA GLU A 59 18.83 -14.95 -10.51
C GLU A 59 17.90 -14.31 -9.46
N ALA A 60 18.39 -14.19 -8.22
CA ALA A 60 17.60 -13.65 -7.13
C ALA A 60 17.51 -12.12 -7.24
N PRO A 61 16.35 -11.51 -6.96
CA PRO A 61 16.19 -10.05 -6.95
C PRO A 61 17.16 -9.45 -5.94
N ARG A 62 17.98 -8.48 -6.38
CA ARG A 62 18.87 -7.70 -5.51
C ARG A 62 18.35 -6.30 -5.30
N ARG A 63 17.75 -5.73 -6.34
CA ARG A 63 17.22 -4.38 -6.32
C ARG A 63 16.08 -4.24 -7.33
N ALA A 64 14.97 -3.68 -6.90
CA ALA A 64 13.86 -3.26 -7.74
C ALA A 64 13.73 -1.74 -7.66
N GLU A 65 13.73 -1.07 -8.80
CA GLU A 65 13.45 0.35 -8.92
C GLU A 65 12.13 0.50 -9.70
N VAL A 66 11.19 1.21 -9.10
CA VAL A 66 9.87 1.46 -9.69
C VAL A 66 9.74 2.95 -9.96
N THR A 67 9.53 3.32 -11.21
CA THR A 67 9.28 4.72 -11.58
C THR A 67 7.77 4.94 -11.64
N VAL A 68 7.27 5.87 -10.84
CA VAL A 68 5.85 6.24 -10.76
C VAL A 68 5.66 7.71 -11.09
N GLU A 69 4.52 8.04 -11.67
CA GLU A 69 4.03 9.42 -11.74
C GLU A 69 2.89 9.58 -10.73
N ILE A 70 2.98 10.61 -9.88
CA ILE A 70 1.96 10.95 -8.90
C ILE A 70 1.54 12.40 -9.15
N SER A 71 0.31 12.59 -9.61
CA SER A 71 -0.27 13.90 -9.93
C SER A 71 0.66 14.75 -10.82
N GLY A 72 1.20 14.15 -11.89
CA GLY A 72 2.09 14.80 -12.85
C GLY A 72 3.56 14.91 -12.42
N ARG A 73 3.93 14.40 -11.24
CA ARG A 73 5.32 14.40 -10.76
C ARG A 73 5.90 12.99 -10.76
N THR A 74 7.04 12.82 -11.41
CA THR A 74 7.74 11.54 -11.45
C THR A 74 8.61 11.33 -10.21
N ALA A 75 8.59 10.12 -9.65
CA ALA A 75 9.45 9.68 -8.57
C ALA A 75 9.91 8.23 -8.78
N THR A 76 11.10 7.89 -8.27
CA THR A 76 11.61 6.52 -8.28
C THR A 76 11.56 5.95 -6.86
N LEU A 77 10.81 4.87 -6.68
CA LEU A 77 10.73 4.09 -5.46
C LEU A 77 11.71 2.92 -5.57
N THR A 78 12.73 2.88 -4.72
CA THR A 78 13.67 1.76 -4.66
C THR A 78 13.21 0.78 -3.58
N SER A 79 13.03 -0.48 -3.96
CA SER A 79 12.89 -1.62 -3.05
C SER A 79 14.11 -2.53 -3.22
N GLY A 80 14.96 -2.60 -2.19
CA GLY A 80 16.17 -3.41 -2.19
C GLY A 80 16.40 -3.96 -0.80
N ASN A 81 17.00 -5.15 -0.71
CA ASN A 81 17.35 -5.76 0.57
C ASN A 81 18.67 -5.20 1.10
N ASP A 82 18.75 -3.88 1.26
CA ASP A 82 20.01 -3.19 1.53
C ASP A 82 20.20 -2.90 3.01
N ARG A 83 20.49 -3.98 3.79
CA ARG A 83 21.31 -3.97 5.02
C ARG A 83 21.99 -5.33 5.26
N LEU A 84 22.56 -5.95 4.22
CA LEU A 84 23.48 -7.06 4.47
C LEU A 84 24.77 -6.51 5.09
N PRO A 85 25.36 -7.18 6.09
CA PRO A 85 26.58 -6.69 6.74
C PRO A 85 27.70 -6.52 5.72
N ALA A 86 28.31 -5.34 5.69
CA ALA A 86 29.57 -5.11 5.00
C ALA A 86 30.70 -5.81 5.76
N ARG A 87 31.64 -6.41 5.03
CA ARG A 87 32.83 -7.04 5.59
C ARG A 87 33.90 -6.00 5.88
#